data_AF-A0A0S4WFA9-F1
#
_entry.id   AF-A0A0S4WFA9-F1
#
_cell.length_a   1.000
_cell.length_b   1.000
_cell.length_c   1.000
_cell.angle_alpha   90.00
_cell.angle_beta   90.00
_cell.angle_gamma   90.00
#
_symmetry.space_group_name_H-M   'P 1'
#
loop_
_entity.id
_entity.type
_entity.pdbx_description
1 polymer ?
#
loop_
_entity_poly.entity_id
_entity_poly.type
_entity_poly.pdbx_seq_one_letter_code
_entity_poly.pdbx_strand_id
1 'polypeptide(L)' 'MLIWAPTRKSLDGRGTHPGTTKKVEIEQLSDGSFLMMRYASVEASLPTSDHWYASLEEVYDECERVYGIAHDDWRQR' A
#
# COMPACT_ATOMS: atom_id res chain seq x y z
N MET A 1 -12.03 -1.96 -8.13
CA MET A 1 -12.14 -1.67 -6.68
C MET A 1 -10.94 -0.82 -6.28
N LEU A 2 -11.12 0.26 -5.51
CA LEU A 2 -10.02 1.09 -5.03
C LEU A 2 -10.08 1.19 -3.51
N ILE A 3 -9.06 0.67 -2.84
CA ILE A 3 -8.92 0.71 -1.38
C ILE A 3 -7.58 1.32 -1.00
N TRP A 4 -7.48 1.86 0.21
CA TRP A 4 -6.25 2.45 0.70
C TRP A 4 -6.09 2.28 2.20
N ALA A 5 -4.84 2.30 2.68
CA ALA A 5 -4.53 2.27 4.10
C ALA A 5 -3.26 3.07 4.42
N PRO A 6 -3.20 3.72 5.59
CA PRO A 6 -1.96 4.28 6.08
C PRO A 6 -1.03 3.15 6.54
N THR A 7 0.27 3.30 6.28
CA THR A 7 1.29 2.34 6.71
C THR A 7 1.56 2.48 8.21
N ARG A 8 1.68 1.37 8.94
CA ARG A 8 2.08 1.37 10.37
C ARG A 8 3.59 1.11 10.57
N LYS A 9 4.26 0.51 9.58
CA LYS A 9 5.71 0.27 9.53
C LYS A 9 6.34 1.05 8.37
N SER A 10 7.56 1.54 8.56
CA SER A 10 8.39 2.03 7.47
C SER A 10 9.22 0.89 6.86
N LEU A 11 9.46 0.96 5.55
CA LEU A 11 10.24 -0.03 4.77
C LEU A 11 11.66 -0.29 5.30
N ASP A 12 12.23 0.62 6.08
CA ASP A 12 13.57 0.51 6.66
C ASP A 12 13.57 -0.16 8.06
N GLY A 13 12.41 -0.50 8.62
CA GLY A 13 12.28 -1.10 9.95
C GLY A 13 12.76 -0.20 11.09
N ARG A 14 13.11 1.06 10.80
CA ARG A 14 13.68 2.03 11.73
C ARG A 14 12.90 3.32 11.55
N GLY A 15 11.75 3.40 12.22
CA GLY A 15 10.99 4.64 12.27
C GLY A 15 11.92 5.82 12.60
N THR A 16 11.65 6.94 11.93
CA THR A 16 12.26 8.30 12.01
C THR A 16 13.10 8.81 10.82
N HIS A 17 13.16 8.15 9.65
CA HIS A 17 13.81 8.74 8.46
C HIS A 17 12.84 9.19 7.35
N PRO A 18 13.06 10.36 6.71
CA PRO A 18 12.28 10.78 5.54
C PRO A 18 12.54 9.80 4.37
N GLY A 19 11.50 9.09 3.94
CA GLY A 19 11.58 7.90 3.08
C GLY A 19 10.54 6.83 3.43
N THR A 20 9.86 6.98 4.56
CA THR A 20 8.75 6.12 4.99
C THR A 20 7.57 6.26 4.02
N THR A 21 7.23 5.21 3.26
CA THR A 21 5.88 5.08 2.69
C THR A 21 4.88 5.42 3.81
N LYS A 22 3.91 6.29 3.53
CA LYS A 22 2.88 6.74 4.50
C LYS A 22 1.54 6.08 4.25
N LYS A 23 1.29 5.71 2.99
CA LYS A 23 0.03 5.16 2.53
C LYS A 23 0.29 4.24 1.35
N VAL A 24 -0.54 3.20 1.28
CA VAL A 24 -0.66 2.32 0.12
C VAL A 24 -2.09 2.43 -0.42
N GLU A 25 -2.23 2.45 -1.74
CA GLU A 25 -3.50 2.23 -2.43
C GLU A 25 -3.43 0.91 -3.21
N ILE A 26 -4.55 0.21 -3.32
CA ILE A 26 -4.70 -0.97 -4.16
C ILE A 26 -5.85 -0.72 -5.11
N GLU A 27 -5.55 -0.82 -6.40
CA GLU A 27 -6.54 -0.76 -7.47
C GLU A 27 -6.66 -2.12 -8.15
N GLN A 28 -7.89 -2.65 -8.22
CA GLN A 28 -8.18 -3.80 -9.07
C GLN A 28 -8.38 -3.33 -10.52
N LEU A 29 -7.61 -3.92 -11.42
CA LEU A 29 -7.60 -3.59 -12.84
C LEU A 29 -8.62 -4.41 -13.64
N SER A 30 -8.80 -4.04 -14.91
CA SER A 30 -9.82 -4.64 -15.79
C SER A 30 -9.58 -6.11 -16.12
N ASP A 31 -8.34 -6.58 -16.03
CA ASP A 31 -7.93 -7.97 -16.23
C ASP A 31 -8.04 -8.83 -14.96
N GLY A 32 -8.51 -8.24 -13.84
CA GLY A 32 -8.68 -8.91 -12.55
C GLY A 32 -7.43 -8.91 -11.68
N SER A 33 -6.30 -8.39 -12.16
CA SER A 33 -5.08 -8.19 -11.37
C SER A 33 -5.19 -7.00 -10.42
N PHE A 34 -4.17 -6.84 -9.57
CA PHE A 34 -4.12 -5.78 -8.57
C PHE A 34 -2.84 -4.95 -8.67
N LEU A 35 -3.00 -3.63 -8.70
CA LEU A 35 -1.93 -2.65 -8.66
C LEU A 35 -1.82 -2.05 -7.26
N MET A 36 -0.68 -2.27 -6.60
CA MET A 36 -0.34 -1.64 -5.32
C MET A 36 0.49 -0.38 -5.56
N MET A 37 -0.02 0.78 -5.15
CA MET A 37 0.63 2.08 -5.28
C MET A 37 1.10 2.62 -3.93
N ARG A 38 2.32 3.15 -3.87
CA ARG A 38 2.97 3.64 -2.63
C ARG A 38 3.11 5.15 -2.64
N TYR A 39 2.77 5.79 -1.53
CA TYR A 39 2.84 7.23 -1.39
C TYR A 39 3.73 7.62 -0.22
N ALA A 40 4.67 8.55 -0.44
CA ALA A 40 5.56 9.07 0.60
C ALA A 40 4.87 10.08 1.55
N SER A 41 3.69 10.56 1.19
CA SER A 41 2.81 11.39 2.02
C SER A 41 1.36 10.97 1.79
N VAL A 42 0.50 11.12 2.80
CA VAL A 42 -0.95 10.87 2.65
C VAL A 42 -1.58 11.86 1.65
N GLU A 43 -0.97 13.03 1.50
CA GLU A 43 -1.41 14.10 0.59
C GLU A 43 -0.78 14.02 -0.80
N ALA A 44 0.13 13.07 -1.05
CA ALA A 44 0.76 12.95 -2.36
C ALA A 44 -0.27 12.52 -3.42
N SER A 45 -0.34 13.28 -4.51
CA SER A 45 -1.27 13.01 -5.62
C SER A 45 -0.78 11.89 -6.55
N LEU A 46 0.54 11.66 -6.61
CA LEU A 46 1.16 10.63 -7.44
C LEU A 46 1.95 9.63 -6.58
N PRO A 47 1.91 8.34 -6.92
CA PRO A 47 2.68 7.34 -6.20
C PRO A 47 4.17 7.48 -6.49
N THR A 48 5.00 7.12 -5.51
CA THR A 48 6.45 7.04 -5.65
C THR A 48 6.91 5.70 -6.22
N SER A 49 6.04 4.68 -6.19
CA SER A 49 6.25 3.40 -6.87
C SER A 49 4.97 2.57 -6.84
N ASP A 50 4.85 1.71 -7.84
CA ASP A 50 3.77 0.75 -7.99
C ASP A 50 4.31 -0.68 -8.16
N HIS A 51 3.49 -1.67 -7.80
CA HIS A 51 3.80 -3.10 -7.84
C HIS A 51 2.57 -3.88 -8.28
N TRP A 52 2.78 -4.92 -9.08
CA TRP A 52 1.72 -5.74 -9.64
C TRP A 52 1.59 -7.09 -8.93
N TYR A 53 0.36 -7.52 -8.71
CA TYR A 53 0.02 -8.78 -8.06
C TYR A 53 -1.09 -9.52 -8.80
N ALA A 54 -1.05 -10.85 -8.71
CA ALA A 54 -2.01 -11.71 -9.38
C ALA A 54 -3.31 -11.85 -8.58
N SER A 55 -3.28 -11.60 -7.27
CA SER A 55 -4.45 -11.67 -6.39
C SER A 55 -4.40 -10.62 -5.28
N LEU A 56 -5.57 -10.30 -4.69
CA LEU A 56 -5.67 -9.38 -3.56
C LEU A 56 -5.01 -9.91 -2.28
N GLU A 57 -5.06 -11.23 -2.09
CA GLU A 57 -4.48 -11.89 -0.92
C GLU A 57 -2.96 -11.71 -0.88
N GLU A 58 -2.28 -11.86 -2.02
CA GLU A 58 -0.84 -11.56 -2.14
C GLU A 58 -0.51 -10.11 -1.78
N VAL A 59 -1.37 -9.16 -2.15
CA VAL A 59 -1.16 -7.75 -1.81
C VAL A 59 -1.30 -7.53 -0.31
N TYR A 60 -2.29 -8.17 0.34
CA TYR A 60 -2.48 -8.07 1.78
C TYR A 60 -1.32 -8.69 2.56
N ASP A 61 -0.85 -9.87 2.16
CA ASP A 61 0.31 -10.52 2.78
C ASP A 61 1.56 -9.63 2.69
N GLU A 62 1.81 -9.04 1.51
CA GLU A 62 2.90 -8.08 1.35
C GLU A 62 2.70 -6.86 2.27
N CYS A 63 1.49 -6.31 2.32
CA CYS A 63 1.21 -5.10 3.07
C CYS A 63 1.31 -5.28 4.59
N GLU A 64 0.89 -6.43 5.11
CA GLU A 64 1.06 -6.77 6.52
C GLU A 64 2.55 -6.95 6.86
N ARG A 65 3.26 -7.71 6.02
CA ARG A 65 4.68 -8.01 6.21
C ARG A 65 5.55 -6.76 6.16
N VAL A 66 5.36 -5.93 5.15
CA VAL A 66 6.23 -4.80 4.82
C VAL A 66 5.77 -3.50 5.44
N TYR A 67 4.47 -3.20 5.39
CA TYR A 67 3.92 -1.92 5.83
C TYR A 67 3.15 -2.01 7.14
N GLY A 68 2.96 -3.22 7.69
CA GLY A 68 2.20 -3.43 8.92
C GLY A 68 0.73 -3.05 8.80
N ILE A 69 0.16 -3.15 7.61
CA ILE A 69 -1.25 -2.84 7.34
C ILE A 69 -2.05 -4.12 7.56
N ALA A 70 -2.95 -4.14 8.54
CA ALA A 70 -3.84 -5.26 8.76
C ALA A 70 -5.06 -5.20 7.82
N HIS A 71 -5.80 -6.29 7.68
CA HIS A 71 -6.99 -6.34 6.82
C HIS A 71 -8.05 -5.29 7.22
N ASP A 72 -8.19 -5.00 8.51
CA ASP A 72 -9.17 -4.01 9.02
C ASP A 72 -8.69 -2.55 8.87
N ASP A 73 -7.45 -2.31 8.43
CA ASP A 73 -6.92 -0.96 8.20
C ASP A 73 -7.39 -0.36 6.86
N TRP A 74 -7.83 -1.21 5.94
CA TRP A 74 -8.20 -0.81 4.59
C TRP A 74 -9.50 -0.02 4.56
N ARG A 75 -9.47 1.09 3.85
CA ARG A 75 -10.59 2.00 3.64
C ARG A 75 -10.93 2.02 2.17
N GLN A 76 -12.21 1.87 1.87
CA GLN A 76 -12.71 2.07 0.51
C GLN A 76 -12.72 3.56 0.20
N ARG A 77 -12.31 3.92 -1.02
CA ARG A 77 -12.33 5.29 -1.51
C ARG A 77 -13.61 5.59 -2.28
#